data_AF-A0A1L8CTM3-F1
#
_entry.id   AF-A0A1L8CTM3-F1
#
_cell.length_a   1.000
_cell.length_b   1.000
_cell.length_c   1.000
_cell.angle_alpha   90.00
_cell.angle_beta   90.00
_cell.angle_gamma   90.00
#
_symmetry.space_group_name_H-M   'P 1'
#
loop_
_entity.id
_entity.type
_entity.pdbx_description
1 polymer ?
#
loop_
_entity_poly.entity_id
_entity_poly.type
_entity_poly.pdbx_seq_one_letter_code
_entity_poly.pdbx_strand_id
1 'polypeptide(L)'
;MEREKNLRFRLASFFLSFSVKDIKKPKNQRLRPWLFPRSNLLFKKRTPQNGLVELGIKAVLRDNQSLKEYFQVLLLCVLIVVTVPVNLKGLVLLALAFIWVNYVGLYWQEITKAPFLQMFAWKREDKALALQKFLFLMSLPGVLLLSLIVGYQTFAWIGTLLVIPISIVLVFYLCKFVTFYLLLKN
;
A
#
# COMPACT_ATOMS: atom_id res chain seq x y z
N MET A 1 31.88 -35.35 29.02
CA MET A 1 30.66 -35.62 28.21
C MET A 1 29.62 -34.50 28.29
N GLU A 2 29.38 -33.86 29.44
CA GLU A 2 28.34 -32.80 29.55
C GLU A 2 28.65 -31.51 28.76
N ARG A 3 29.92 -31.09 28.69
CA ARG A 3 30.32 -29.90 27.91
C ARG A 3 30.00 -30.02 26.43
N GLU A 4 30.18 -31.22 25.87
CA GLU A 4 29.93 -31.49 24.45
C GLU A 4 28.42 -31.48 24.14
N LYS A 5 27.60 -32.01 25.06
CA LYS A 5 26.13 -31.94 24.96
C LYS A 5 25.64 -30.49 24.98
N ASN A 6 26.19 -29.65 25.86
CA ASN A 6 25.82 -28.23 25.93
C ASN A 6 26.22 -27.45 24.68
N LEU A 7 27.36 -27.76 24.06
CA LEU A 7 27.79 -27.15 22.79
C LEU A 7 26.86 -27.54 21.65
N ARG A 8 26.52 -28.81 21.52
CA ARG A 8 25.58 -29.31 20.51
C ARG A 8 24.19 -28.68 20.67
N PHE A 9 23.71 -28.55 21.91
CA PHE A 9 22.45 -27.85 22.21
C PHE A 9 22.49 -26.37 21.82
N ARG A 10 23.59 -25.67 22.13
CA ARG A 10 23.75 -24.25 21.78
C ARG A 10 23.78 -24.05 20.27
N LEU A 11 24.51 -24.90 19.54
CA LEU A 11 24.55 -24.89 18.08
C LEU A 11 23.17 -25.20 17.48
N ALA A 12 22.48 -26.24 17.96
CA ALA A 12 21.13 -26.57 17.51
C ALA A 12 20.14 -25.40 17.73
N SER A 13 20.21 -24.74 18.88
CA SER A 13 19.39 -23.55 19.16
C SER A 13 19.70 -22.37 18.22
N PHE A 14 20.97 -22.22 17.85
CA PHE A 14 21.41 -21.20 16.89
C PHE A 14 20.88 -21.52 15.48
N PHE A 15 21.05 -22.75 14.99
CA PHE A 15 20.49 -23.19 13.70
C PHE A 15 18.96 -23.06 13.64
N LEU A 16 18.25 -23.39 14.72
CA LEU A 16 16.81 -23.17 14.83
C LEU A 16 16.46 -21.68 14.77
N SER A 17 17.22 -20.80 15.44
CA SER A 17 16.97 -19.35 15.38
C SER A 17 17.14 -18.75 13.98
N PHE A 18 18.03 -19.32 13.15
CA PHE A 18 18.16 -18.97 11.73
C PHE A 18 17.04 -19.59 10.88
N SER A 19 16.69 -20.85 11.10
CA SER A 19 15.66 -21.55 10.32
C SER A 19 14.23 -21.05 10.62
N VAL A 20 13.97 -20.52 11.82
CA VAL A 20 12.66 -19.96 12.20
C VAL A 20 12.39 -18.60 11.56
N LYS A 21 13.40 -17.93 10.95
CA LYS A 21 13.15 -16.69 10.19
C LYS A 21 12.27 -16.89 8.95
N ASP A 22 12.26 -18.09 8.36
CA ASP A 22 11.43 -18.41 7.19
C ASP A 22 9.99 -18.78 7.55
N ILE A 23 9.73 -19.15 8.80
CA ILE A 23 8.38 -19.27 9.32
C ILE A 23 7.92 -17.85 9.65
N LYS A 24 7.35 -17.16 8.66
CA LYS A 24 6.75 -15.82 8.83
C LYS A 24 5.95 -15.81 10.13
N LYS A 25 6.46 -15.12 11.16
CA LYS A 25 5.76 -14.95 12.44
C LYS A 25 4.32 -14.55 12.12
N PRO A 26 3.30 -15.12 12.80
CA PRO A 26 1.93 -14.70 12.57
C PRO A 26 1.88 -13.19 12.75
N LYS A 27 1.58 -12.48 11.66
CA LYS A 27 1.51 -11.00 11.64
C LYS A 27 0.60 -10.60 12.80
N ASN A 28 1.02 -9.64 13.61
CA ASN A 28 0.26 -9.25 14.81
C ASN A 28 -1.03 -8.54 14.38
N GLN A 29 -2.04 -9.33 14.03
CA GLN A 29 -3.33 -8.86 13.55
C GLN A 29 -4.16 -8.43 14.76
N ARG A 30 -4.62 -7.17 14.78
CA ARG A 30 -5.56 -6.72 15.81
C ARG A 30 -6.86 -7.54 15.72
N LEU A 31 -7.39 -7.89 16.89
CA LEU A 31 -8.71 -8.54 17.03
C LEU A 31 -9.86 -7.59 16.66
N ARG A 32 -9.67 -6.26 16.79
CA ARG A 32 -10.64 -5.23 16.39
C ARG A 32 -9.96 -4.13 15.55
N PRO A 33 -10.28 -3.98 14.25
CA PRO A 33 -9.75 -2.92 13.41
C PRO A 33 -10.38 -1.56 13.78
N TRP A 34 -9.59 -0.48 13.68
CA TRP A 34 -10.03 0.88 14.06
C TRP A 34 -11.10 1.44 13.10
N LEU A 35 -11.02 1.11 11.81
CA LEU A 35 -11.87 1.69 10.77
C LEU A 35 -13.05 0.82 10.30
N PHE A 36 -13.19 -0.45 10.74
CA PHE A 36 -14.34 -1.30 10.42
C PHE A 36 -14.64 -2.35 11.52
N PRO A 37 -14.95 -1.92 12.76
CA PRO A 37 -15.23 -2.85 13.86
C PRO A 37 -16.48 -3.72 13.60
N ARG A 38 -17.40 -3.24 12.76
CA ARG A 38 -18.49 -4.03 12.16
C ARG A 38 -18.15 -4.29 10.70
N SER A 39 -18.32 -5.52 10.25
CA SER A 39 -18.10 -5.97 8.87
C SER A 39 -19.12 -5.38 7.88
N ASN A 40 -19.28 -4.06 7.90
CA ASN A 40 -20.08 -3.36 6.92
C ASN A 40 -19.38 -3.41 5.56
N LEU A 41 -20.22 -3.48 4.52
CA LEU A 41 -19.81 -3.51 3.13
C LEU A 41 -19.26 -2.14 2.75
N LEU A 42 -18.03 -2.09 2.24
CA LEU A 42 -17.44 -0.87 1.67
C LEU A 42 -18.15 -0.46 0.37
N PHE A 43 -18.57 -1.45 -0.42
CA PHE A 43 -19.29 -1.23 -1.67
C PHE A 43 -20.71 -1.80 -1.57
N LYS A 44 -21.71 -0.98 -1.92
CA LYS A 44 -23.13 -1.35 -1.87
C LYS A 44 -23.48 -2.48 -2.86
N LYS A 45 -22.72 -2.62 -3.96
CA LYS A 45 -22.86 -3.69 -4.95
C LYS A 45 -21.84 -4.81 -4.70
N ARG A 46 -22.35 -6.03 -4.48
CA ARG A 46 -21.54 -7.26 -4.37
C ARG A 46 -21.13 -7.76 -5.76
N THR A 47 -20.00 -7.24 -6.24
CA THR A 47 -19.33 -7.78 -7.43
C THR A 47 -17.99 -8.40 -7.00
N PRO A 48 -17.50 -9.45 -7.70
CA PRO A 48 -16.25 -10.12 -7.34
C PRO A 48 -15.06 -9.14 -7.27
N GLN A 49 -15.04 -8.13 -8.14
CA GLN A 49 -14.00 -7.09 -8.14
C GLN A 49 -14.07 -6.22 -6.89
N ASN A 50 -15.27 -5.80 -6.48
CA ASN A 50 -15.45 -4.97 -5.29
C ASN A 50 -15.14 -5.75 -4.01
N GLY A 51 -15.46 -7.05 -3.97
CA GLY A 51 -15.09 -7.93 -2.85
C GLY A 51 -13.58 -8.06 -2.69
N LEU A 52 -12.83 -8.25 -3.79
CA LEU A 52 -11.37 -8.28 -3.77
C LEU A 52 -10.75 -6.96 -3.29
N VAL A 53 -11.25 -5.83 -3.79
CA VAL A 53 -10.81 -4.49 -3.34
C VAL A 53 -11.04 -4.31 -1.84
N GLU A 54 -12.23 -4.69 -1.37
CA GLU A 54 -12.62 -4.57 0.02
C GLU A 54 -11.77 -5.46 0.93
N LEU A 55 -11.47 -6.70 0.50
CA LEU A 55 -10.54 -7.59 1.20
C LEU A 55 -9.13 -6.99 1.27
N GLY A 56 -8.63 -6.44 0.16
CA GLY A 56 -7.31 -5.80 0.12
C GLY A 56 -7.21 -4.61 1.07
N ILE A 57 -8.20 -3.71 1.04
CA ILE A 57 -8.23 -2.53 1.92
C ILE A 57 -8.32 -2.97 3.38
N LYS A 58 -9.19 -3.93 3.69
CA LYS A 58 -9.33 -4.46 5.05
C LYS A 58 -8.07 -5.17 5.53
N ALA A 59 -7.34 -5.85 4.65
CA ALA A 59 -6.07 -6.49 4.98
C ALA A 59 -5.02 -5.46 5.42
N VAL A 60 -4.90 -4.35 4.69
CA VAL A 60 -3.99 -3.24 5.07
C VAL A 60 -4.46 -2.60 6.37
N LEU A 61 -5.75 -2.30 6.52
CA LEU A 61 -6.28 -1.65 7.72
C LEU A 61 -6.21 -2.52 8.99
N ARG A 62 -6.21 -3.85 8.85
CA ARG A 62 -6.14 -4.78 9.99
C ARG A 62 -4.73 -4.92 10.53
N ASP A 63 -3.72 -4.64 9.71
CA ASP A 63 -2.33 -4.67 10.13
C ASP A 63 -1.83 -3.28 10.54
N ASN A 64 -1.67 -3.10 11.85
CA ASN A 64 -1.19 -1.85 12.41
C ASN A 64 0.25 -1.53 12.00
N GLN A 65 1.06 -2.55 11.69
CA GLN A 65 2.43 -2.33 11.24
C GLN A 65 2.42 -1.73 9.82
N SER A 66 1.72 -2.34 8.88
CA SER A 66 1.56 -1.79 7.53
C SER A 66 0.88 -0.42 7.52
N LEU A 67 -0.07 -0.15 8.41
CA LEU A 67 -0.64 1.19 8.55
C LEU A 67 0.39 2.23 9.04
N LYS A 68 1.18 1.89 10.05
CA LYS A 68 2.23 2.79 10.54
C LYS A 68 3.27 3.08 9.46
N GLU A 69 3.71 2.04 8.74
CA GLU A 69 4.63 2.17 7.62
C GLU A 69 4.02 3.08 6.53
N TYR A 70 2.75 2.87 6.19
CA TYR A 70 2.04 3.74 5.25
C TYR A 70 2.04 5.22 5.68
N PHE A 71 1.71 5.52 6.95
CA PHE A 71 1.75 6.89 7.46
C PHE A 71 3.17 7.48 7.54
N GLN A 72 4.17 6.68 7.90
CA GLN A 72 5.57 7.11 7.96
C GLN A 72 6.09 7.50 6.58
N VAL A 73 5.84 6.69 5.55
CA VAL A 73 6.23 7.03 4.17
C VAL A 73 5.46 8.27 3.69
N LEU A 74 4.18 8.41 4.03
CA LEU A 74 3.40 9.60 3.69
C LEU A 74 4.01 10.87 4.30
N LEU A 75 4.35 10.82 5.59
CA LEU A 75 5.01 11.93 6.30
C LEU A 75 6.36 12.29 5.67
N LEU A 76 7.15 11.27 5.28
CA LEU A 76 8.41 11.51 4.54
C LEU A 76 8.17 12.21 3.21
N CYS A 77 7.17 11.78 2.43
CA CYS A 77 6.79 12.45 1.18
C CYS A 77 6.41 13.92 1.42
N VAL A 78 5.66 14.20 2.49
CA VAL A 78 5.28 15.57 2.87
C VAL A 78 6.50 16.42 3.20
N LEU A 79 7.45 15.91 4.00
CA LEU A 79 8.67 16.64 4.34
C LEU A 79 9.52 16.97 3.10
N ILE A 80 9.60 16.04 2.15
CA ILE A 80 10.28 16.26 0.86
C ILE A 80 9.59 17.40 0.09
N VAL A 81 8.26 17.40 0.02
CA VAL A 81 7.52 18.46 -0.70
C VAL A 81 7.75 19.84 -0.09
N VAL A 82 7.77 19.94 1.24
CA VAL A 82 7.92 21.22 1.95
C VAL A 82 9.31 21.83 1.75
N THR A 83 10.35 21.01 1.67
CA THR A 83 11.75 21.44 1.53
C THR A 83 12.14 21.82 0.10
N VAL A 84 11.41 21.33 -0.90
CA VAL A 84 11.72 21.56 -2.31
C VAL A 84 11.39 23.00 -2.76
N PRO A 85 12.26 23.65 -3.55
CA PRO A 85 11.99 24.99 -4.08
C PRO A 85 10.79 25.00 -5.02
N VAL A 86 10.04 26.10 -5.03
CA VAL A 86 8.76 26.29 -5.77
C VAL A 86 8.86 25.84 -7.23
N ASN A 87 9.96 26.15 -7.91
CA ASN A 87 10.16 25.87 -9.33
C ASN A 87 10.14 24.36 -9.66
N LEU A 88 10.57 23.51 -8.72
CA LEU A 88 10.68 22.07 -8.93
C LEU A 88 9.51 21.27 -8.35
N LYS A 89 8.58 21.92 -7.65
CA LYS A 89 7.47 21.21 -6.95
C LYS A 89 6.58 20.43 -7.88
N GLY A 90 6.32 20.93 -9.09
CA GLY A 90 5.52 20.22 -10.09
C GLY A 90 6.14 18.87 -10.48
N LEU A 91 7.46 18.87 -10.77
CA LEU A 91 8.22 17.65 -11.08
C LEU A 91 8.31 16.70 -9.89
N VAL A 92 8.55 17.24 -8.69
CA VAL A 92 8.64 16.44 -7.46
C VAL A 92 7.29 15.80 -7.13
N LEU A 93 6.17 16.51 -7.31
CA LEU A 93 4.83 15.95 -7.13
C LEU A 93 4.59 14.78 -8.09
N LEU A 94 5.01 14.92 -9.35
CA LEU A 94 4.93 13.87 -10.36
C LEU A 94 5.72 12.62 -9.96
N ALA A 95 6.98 12.82 -9.56
CA ALA A 95 7.85 11.73 -9.13
C ALA A 95 7.33 11.04 -7.87
N LEU A 96 6.89 11.81 -6.87
CA LEU A 96 6.31 11.28 -5.64
C LEU A 96 5.02 10.51 -5.91
N ALA A 97 4.13 11.01 -6.77
CA ALA A 97 2.92 10.29 -7.16
C ALA A 97 3.26 8.95 -7.82
N PHE A 98 4.26 8.91 -8.69
CA PHE A 98 4.72 7.67 -9.31
C PHE A 98 5.26 6.66 -8.28
N ILE A 99 6.14 7.12 -7.38
CA ILE A 99 6.69 6.29 -6.32
C ILE A 99 5.57 5.76 -5.41
N TRP A 100 4.60 6.63 -5.06
CA TRP A 100 3.48 6.29 -4.20
C TRP A 100 2.59 5.20 -4.79
N VAL A 101 2.19 5.33 -6.06
CA VAL A 101 1.36 4.32 -6.73
C VAL A 101 2.10 2.99 -6.84
N ASN A 102 3.40 2.99 -7.13
CA ASN A 102 4.21 1.77 -7.15
C ASN A 102 4.30 1.12 -5.76
N TYR A 103 4.49 1.94 -4.71
CA TYR A 103 4.52 1.46 -3.33
C TYR A 103 3.20 0.78 -2.93
N VAL A 104 2.04 1.37 -3.27
CA VAL A 104 0.73 0.73 -3.07
C VAL A 104 0.59 -0.56 -3.90
N GLY A 105 1.18 -0.61 -5.10
CA GLY A 105 1.24 -1.82 -5.92
C GLY A 105 1.99 -2.99 -5.27
N LEU A 106 3.02 -2.70 -4.46
CA LEU A 106 3.74 -3.74 -3.70
C LEU A 106 2.84 -4.39 -2.65
N TYR A 107 2.00 -3.62 -1.96
CA TYR A 107 1.01 -4.17 -1.03
C TYR A 107 0.03 -5.12 -1.74
N TRP A 108 -0.41 -4.76 -2.94
CA TRP A 108 -1.28 -5.64 -3.71
C TRP A 108 -0.60 -6.96 -4.08
N GLN A 109 0.68 -6.93 -4.46
CA GLN A 109 1.44 -8.15 -4.72
C GLN A 109 1.57 -9.02 -3.46
N GLU A 110 1.78 -8.40 -2.29
CA GLU A 110 1.87 -9.15 -1.03
C GLU A 110 0.53 -9.80 -0.68
N ILE A 111 -0.58 -9.08 -0.87
CA ILE A 111 -1.93 -9.57 -0.61
C ILE A 111 -2.30 -10.69 -1.59
N THR A 112 -2.03 -10.54 -2.89
CA THR A 112 -2.36 -11.56 -3.90
C THR A 112 -1.52 -12.83 -3.80
N LYS A 113 -0.31 -12.74 -3.22
CA LYS A 113 0.53 -13.91 -2.90
C LYS A 113 0.07 -14.67 -1.65
N ALA A 114 -0.87 -14.12 -0.88
CA ALA A 114 -1.34 -14.80 0.32
C ALA A 114 -2.13 -16.07 -0.03
N PRO A 115 -1.89 -17.20 0.68
CA PRO A 115 -2.45 -18.51 0.33
C PRO A 115 -3.98 -18.53 0.31
N PHE A 116 -4.63 -17.70 1.14
CA PHE A 116 -6.10 -17.59 1.17
C PHE A 116 -6.70 -17.03 -0.13
N LEU A 117 -5.98 -16.15 -0.83
CA LEU A 117 -6.45 -15.56 -2.10
C LEU A 117 -6.19 -16.47 -3.30
N GLN A 118 -5.20 -17.36 -3.20
CA GLN A 118 -4.88 -18.34 -4.24
C GLN A 118 -5.89 -19.49 -4.30
N MET A 119 -6.59 -19.79 -3.20
CA MET A 119 -7.64 -20.83 -3.16
C MET A 119 -8.87 -20.49 -4.03
N PHE A 120 -9.05 -19.23 -4.40
CA PHE A 120 -10.19 -18.78 -5.19
C PHE A 120 -9.80 -18.57 -6.66
N ALA A 121 -10.52 -19.21 -7.57
CA ALA A 121 -10.35 -19.08 -9.02
C ALA A 121 -11.01 -17.78 -9.52
N TRP A 122 -10.27 -16.66 -9.46
CA TRP A 122 -10.74 -15.38 -10.02
C TRP A 122 -10.34 -15.22 -11.48
N LYS A 123 -11.26 -14.68 -12.29
CA LYS A 123 -10.95 -14.27 -13.68
C LYS A 123 -9.87 -13.19 -13.69
N ARG A 124 -8.97 -13.25 -14.68
CA ARG A 124 -7.86 -12.28 -14.82
C ARG A 124 -8.37 -10.84 -14.98
N GLU A 125 -9.46 -10.66 -15.72
CA GLU A 125 -10.12 -9.37 -15.93
C GLU A 125 -10.64 -8.77 -14.61
N ASP A 126 -11.26 -9.61 -13.77
CA ASP A 126 -11.78 -9.19 -12.47
C ASP A 126 -10.67 -8.79 -11.51
N LYS A 127 -9.52 -9.49 -11.55
CA LYS A 127 -8.32 -9.13 -10.79
C LYS A 127 -7.72 -7.80 -11.26
N ALA A 128 -7.67 -7.56 -12.57
CA ALA A 128 -7.16 -6.32 -13.15
C ALA A 128 -8.00 -5.11 -12.73
N LEU A 129 -9.33 -5.22 -12.82
CA LEU A 129 -10.25 -4.17 -12.40
C LEU A 129 -10.23 -3.94 -10.89
N ALA A 130 -10.09 -5.01 -10.10
CA ALA A 130 -9.92 -4.90 -8.66
C ALA A 130 -8.60 -4.21 -8.29
N LEU A 131 -7.49 -4.59 -8.95
CA LEU A 131 -6.19 -3.95 -8.77
C LEU A 131 -6.26 -2.45 -9.05
N GLN A 132 -6.81 -2.06 -10.20
CA GLN A 132 -6.91 -0.65 -10.57
C GLN A 132 -7.71 0.15 -9.54
N LYS A 133 -8.87 -0.38 -9.11
CA LYS A 133 -9.71 0.25 -8.08
C LYS A 133 -9.00 0.34 -6.72
N PHE A 134 -8.29 -0.72 -6.34
CA PHE A 134 -7.52 -0.75 -5.10
C PHE A 134 -6.42 0.30 -5.10
N LEU A 135 -5.60 0.33 -6.15
CA LEU A 135 -4.53 1.31 -6.33
C LEU A 135 -5.10 2.72 -6.24
N PHE A 136 -6.14 3.01 -7.02
CA PHE A 136 -6.76 4.33 -7.05
C PHE A 136 -7.26 4.74 -5.65
N LEU A 137 -8.02 3.88 -4.97
CA LEU A 137 -8.63 4.22 -3.68
C LEU A 137 -7.60 4.39 -2.55
N MET A 138 -6.50 3.61 -2.57
CA MET A 138 -5.41 3.73 -1.59
C MET A 138 -4.48 4.90 -1.91
N SER A 139 -4.15 5.17 -3.18
CA SER A 139 -3.23 6.25 -3.53
C SER A 139 -3.86 7.65 -3.41
N LEU A 140 -5.18 7.75 -3.61
CA LEU A 140 -5.91 9.02 -3.63
C LEU A 140 -5.71 9.86 -2.35
N PRO A 141 -5.94 9.35 -1.12
CA PRO A 141 -5.76 10.16 0.08
C PRO A 141 -4.32 10.67 0.25
N GLY A 142 -3.32 9.87 -0.14
CA GLY A 142 -1.92 10.29 -0.08
C GLY A 142 -1.61 11.43 -1.05
N VAL A 143 -1.99 11.26 -2.32
CA VAL A 143 -1.71 12.29 -3.34
C VAL A 143 -2.54 13.55 -3.16
N LEU A 144 -3.77 13.43 -2.64
CA LEU A 144 -4.62 14.58 -2.32
C LEU A 144 -4.02 15.43 -1.20
N LEU A 145 -3.44 14.81 -0.18
CA LEU A 145 -2.69 15.53 0.86
C LEU A 145 -1.47 16.25 0.28
N LEU A 146 -0.70 15.57 -0.57
CA LEU A 146 0.49 16.17 -1.21
C LEU A 146 0.09 17.34 -2.14
N SER A 147 -0.98 17.20 -2.91
CA SER A 147 -1.44 18.24 -3.83
C SER A 147 -1.98 19.48 -3.10
N LEU A 148 -2.61 19.29 -1.94
CA LEU A 148 -3.06 20.39 -1.07
C LEU A 148 -1.86 21.20 -0.54
N ILE A 149 -0.80 20.53 -0.10
CA ILE A 149 0.42 21.18 0.41
C ILE A 149 1.14 21.94 -0.70
N VAL A 150 1.31 21.32 -1.88
CA VAL A 150 1.92 21.98 -3.05
C VAL A 150 1.09 23.18 -3.51
N GLY A 151 -0.23 23.03 -3.56
CA GLY A 151 -1.14 24.08 -3.98
C GLY A 151 -1.07 25.31 -3.07
N TYR A 152 -1.10 25.08 -1.76
CA TYR A 152 -1.03 26.15 -0.77
C TYR A 152 0.30 26.92 -0.86
N GLN A 153 1.40 26.21 -1.10
CA GLN A 153 2.74 26.79 -1.08
C GLN A 153 3.14 27.49 -2.40
N THR A 154 2.41 27.31 -3.50
CA THR A 154 2.73 27.93 -4.80
C THR A 154 1.91 29.20 -5.04
N PHE A 155 0.58 29.14 -4.90
CA PHE A 155 -0.33 30.24 -5.25
C PHE A 155 -1.54 30.32 -4.29
N ALA A 156 -1.33 29.96 -3.02
CA ALA A 156 -2.36 29.96 -1.98
C ALA A 156 -3.62 29.16 -2.39
N TRP A 157 -4.80 29.79 -2.38
CA TRP A 157 -6.09 29.11 -2.61
C TRP A 157 -6.35 28.81 -4.09
N ILE A 158 -5.98 29.70 -5.01
CA ILE A 158 -6.17 29.51 -6.45
C ILE A 158 -5.30 28.35 -6.97
N GLY A 159 -4.03 28.30 -6.53
CA GLY A 159 -3.13 27.20 -6.89
C GLY A 159 -3.65 25.85 -6.42
N THR A 160 -4.18 25.80 -5.21
CA THR A 160 -4.75 24.57 -4.63
C THR A 160 -5.92 24.05 -5.47
N LEU A 161 -6.83 24.93 -5.88
CA LEU A 161 -8.04 24.54 -6.60
C LEU A 161 -7.74 24.00 -8.01
N LEU A 162 -6.68 24.48 -8.66
CA LEU A 162 -6.23 23.97 -9.97
C LEU A 162 -5.39 22.70 -9.87
N VAL A 163 -4.53 22.59 -8.85
CA VAL A 163 -3.60 21.45 -8.71
C VAL A 163 -4.35 20.17 -8.30
N ILE A 164 -5.44 20.26 -7.54
CA ILE A 164 -6.26 19.10 -7.15
C ILE A 164 -6.79 18.31 -8.37
N PRO A 165 -7.57 18.88 -9.30
CA PRO A 165 -8.09 18.11 -10.44
C PRO A 165 -6.98 17.57 -11.32
N ILE A 166 -5.90 18.33 -11.54
CA ILE A 166 -4.72 17.89 -12.29
C ILE A 166 -4.10 16.66 -11.61
N SER A 167 -3.91 16.70 -10.30
CA SER A 167 -3.34 15.59 -9.54
C SER A 167 -4.23 14.34 -9.55
N ILE A 168 -5.56 14.48 -9.52
CA ILE A 168 -6.49 13.36 -9.63
C ILE A 168 -6.38 12.68 -10.99
N VAL A 169 -6.36 13.47 -12.07
CA VAL A 169 -6.19 12.97 -13.44
C VAL A 169 -4.85 12.25 -13.57
N LEU A 170 -3.79 12.85 -13.03
CA LEU A 170 -2.45 12.27 -13.03
C LEU A 170 -2.40 10.91 -12.32
N VAL A 171 -3.00 10.81 -11.12
CA VAL A 171 -3.11 9.54 -10.39
C VAL A 171 -3.88 8.51 -11.20
N PHE A 172 -4.98 8.90 -11.85
CA PHE A 172 -5.75 7.98 -12.68
C PHE A 172 -4.90 7.38 -13.82
N TYR A 173 -4.10 8.19 -14.51
CA TYR A 173 -3.17 7.71 -15.54
C TYR A 173 -2.08 6.81 -14.97
N LEU A 174 -1.48 7.19 -13.83
CA LEU A 174 -0.46 6.39 -13.17
C LEU A 174 -0.99 5.03 -12.70
N CYS A 175 -2.20 4.98 -12.12
CA CYS A 175 -2.83 3.73 -11.73
C CYS A 175 -3.06 2.83 -12.94
N LYS A 176 -3.49 3.37 -14.08
CA LYS A 176 -3.66 2.60 -15.32
C LYS A 176 -2.32 2.04 -15.81
N PHE A 177 -1.27 2.87 -15.80
CA PHE A 177 0.08 2.48 -16.22
C PHE A 177 0.66 1.38 -15.32
N VAL A 178 0.59 1.55 -13.99
CA VAL A 178 1.09 0.55 -13.03
C VAL A 178 0.28 -0.73 -13.09
N THR A 179 -1.05 -0.66 -13.26
CA THR A 179 -1.87 -1.86 -13.45
C THR A 179 -1.44 -2.63 -14.70
N PHE A 180 -1.20 -1.95 -15.81
CA PHE A 180 -0.69 -2.57 -17.04
C PHE A 180 0.67 -3.24 -16.82
N TYR A 181 1.60 -2.54 -16.17
CA TYR A 181 2.92 -3.08 -15.83
C TYR A 181 2.83 -4.33 -14.93
N LEU A 182 1.97 -4.30 -13.92
CA LEU A 182 1.76 -5.43 -12.99
C LEU A 182 1.08 -6.63 -13.65
N LEU A 183 0.19 -6.40 -14.62
CA LEU A 183 -0.43 -7.46 -15.40
C LEU A 183 0.54 -8.13 -16.37
N LEU A 184 1.48 -7.36 -16.95
CA LEU A 184 2.49 -7.90 -17.86
C LEU A 184 3.50 -8.81 -17.13
N LYS A 185 3.74 -8.53 -15.84
CA LYS A 185 4.69 -9.28 -15.01
C LYS A 185 4.15 -10.64 -14.52
N ASN A 186 2.85 -10.89 -14.66
CA ASN A 186 2.14 -11.95 -13.92
C ASN A 186 1.34 -12.89 -14.84
#